data_AF-A0A271IZK8-F1
#
_entry.id   AF-A0A271IZK8-F1
#
_cell.length_a   1.000
_cell.length_b   1.000
_cell.length_c   1.000
_cell.angle_alpha   90.00
_cell.angle_beta   90.00
_cell.angle_gamma   90.00
#
_symmetry.space_group_name_H-M   'P 1'
#
loop_
_entity.id
_entity.type
_entity.pdbx_description
1 polymer ?
#
loop_
_entity_poly.entity_id
_entity_poly.type
_entity_poly.pdbx_seq_one_letter_code
_entity_poly.pdbx_strand_id
1 'polypeptide(L)'
;MRTLLLFPLLAALALAACDDEPADPATTVAVPEADVERFRAEVFQETLGLDADLARLEAEAAAADSVAQAAYAPVLDRLRADRRRLQVRIDSLRPVPPVQFDSVRTSVRAQTERLAEAVRRARYDAAPTYDALRAAAVRGLGDLDARLAALRAAATADTTGRQLRAVDSLAADRERLSARLGAYPDTSAAQFPPFRQSITDGVLALDRRADALAADTTRVRPQPES
;
A
#
# COMPACT_ATOMS: atom_id res chain seq x y z
N MET A 1 -1.03 -17.24 69.15
CA MET A 1 -2.10 -18.10 69.75
C MET A 1 -3.41 -17.58 69.17
N ARG A 2 -4.03 -18.18 68.14
CA ARG A 2 -4.64 -19.53 68.02
C ARG A 2 -6.01 -19.62 68.71
N THR A 3 -7.08 -19.32 67.95
CA THR A 3 -8.49 -19.78 68.11
C THR A 3 -9.29 -19.16 66.93
N LEU A 4 -9.71 -19.84 65.85
CA LEU A 4 -10.61 -21.01 65.70
C LEU A 4 -11.97 -20.84 66.40
N LEU A 5 -12.97 -20.40 65.64
CA LEU A 5 -14.42 -20.56 65.86
C LEU A 5 -15.05 -20.69 64.45
N LEU A 6 -15.40 -21.89 63.98
CA LEU A 6 -16.62 -22.70 64.24
C LEU A 6 -17.80 -22.35 63.29
N PHE A 7 -17.87 -23.10 62.18
CA PHE A 7 -18.98 -23.80 61.49
C PHE A 7 -20.46 -23.42 61.79
N PRO A 8 -21.39 -23.54 60.79
CA PRO A 8 -21.89 -24.84 60.25
C PRO A 8 -22.04 -24.83 58.70
N LEU A 9 -21.84 -25.90 57.92
CA LEU A 9 -22.35 -27.28 57.87
C LEU A 9 -23.87 -27.41 57.63
N LEU A 10 -24.25 -27.61 56.36
CA LEU A 10 -25.43 -28.35 55.87
C LEU A 10 -25.13 -28.63 54.37
N ALA A 11 -24.56 -29.78 54.01
CA ALA A 11 -25.28 -31.02 53.67
C ALA A 11 -26.34 -30.76 52.57
N ALA A 12 -25.93 -30.86 51.31
CA ALA A 12 -26.01 -32.07 50.49
C ALA A 12 -27.36 -32.22 49.81
N LEU A 13 -27.37 -32.17 48.47
CA LEU A 13 -28.34 -32.88 47.65
C LEU A 13 -27.68 -33.23 46.32
N ALA A 14 -27.52 -34.54 46.14
CA ALA A 14 -27.05 -35.23 44.97
C ALA A 14 -27.98 -35.00 43.77
N LEU A 15 -27.43 -35.16 42.56
CA LEU A 15 -27.99 -35.78 41.34
C LEU A 15 -26.96 -35.55 40.23
N ALA A 16 -26.18 -36.57 39.86
CA ALA A 16 -26.48 -37.44 38.72
C ALA A 16 -26.20 -36.74 37.37
N ALA A 17 -25.16 -37.24 36.70
CA ALA A 17 -24.91 -37.18 35.26
C ALA A 17 -24.79 -35.79 34.60
N CYS A 18 -23.55 -35.34 34.43
CA CYS A 18 -23.02 -35.06 33.09
C CYS A 18 -21.50 -35.00 33.20
N ASP A 19 -20.81 -35.92 32.54
CA ASP A 19 -19.42 -35.72 32.13
C ASP A 19 -19.42 -34.50 31.20
N ASP A 20 -19.32 -33.30 31.76
CA ASP A 20 -18.73 -32.19 31.02
C ASP A 20 -17.23 -32.24 31.30
N GLU A 21 -16.59 -33.19 30.61
CA GLU A 21 -15.20 -33.04 30.22
C GLU A 21 -15.07 -31.61 29.64
N PRO A 22 -14.24 -30.73 30.22
CA PRO A 22 -14.08 -29.40 29.65
C PRO A 22 -13.57 -29.61 28.23
N ALA A 23 -14.40 -29.28 27.24
CA ALA A 23 -14.04 -29.37 25.84
C ALA A 23 -12.67 -28.71 25.68
N ASP A 24 -11.66 -29.54 25.43
CA ASP A 24 -10.28 -29.15 25.16
C ASP A 24 -10.36 -28.01 24.13
N PRO A 25 -9.79 -26.81 24.40
CA PRO A 25 -9.97 -25.67 23.51
C PRO A 25 -9.51 -26.09 22.13
N ALA A 26 -10.47 -26.29 21.22
CA ALA A 26 -10.28 -26.95 19.94
C ALA A 26 -8.96 -26.51 19.36
N THR A 27 -7.97 -27.41 19.37
CA THR A 27 -6.61 -27.12 18.95
C THR A 27 -6.72 -26.63 17.52
N THR A 28 -6.66 -25.31 17.35
CA THR A 28 -6.98 -24.72 16.07
C THR A 28 -5.82 -25.10 15.16
N VAL A 29 -6.07 -26.05 14.25
CA VAL A 29 -5.05 -26.60 13.37
C VAL A 29 -4.36 -25.44 12.67
N ALA A 30 -3.05 -25.36 12.82
CA ALA A 30 -2.26 -24.30 12.20
C ALA A 30 -2.42 -24.35 10.67
N VAL A 31 -2.35 -23.19 10.04
CA VAL A 31 -2.35 -23.10 8.57
C VAL A 31 -1.17 -23.94 8.02
N PRO A 32 -1.37 -24.74 6.96
CA PRO A 32 -0.30 -25.50 6.35
C PRO A 32 0.89 -24.63 5.94
N GLU A 33 2.12 -25.13 6.12
CA GLU A 33 3.35 -24.43 5.69
C GLU A 33 3.28 -24.03 4.21
N ALA A 34 2.68 -24.86 3.36
CA ALA A 34 2.50 -24.56 1.94
C ALA A 34 1.71 -23.26 1.68
N ASP A 35 0.73 -22.92 2.52
CA ASP A 35 -0.04 -21.69 2.39
C ASP A 35 0.75 -20.48 2.90
N VAL A 36 1.61 -20.67 3.92
CA VAL A 36 2.55 -19.66 4.39
C VAL A 36 3.58 -19.34 3.30
N GLU A 37 4.15 -20.36 2.65
CA GLU A 37 5.10 -20.18 1.55
C GLU A 37 4.46 -19.56 0.32
N ARG A 38 3.22 -19.96 -0.01
CA ARG A 38 2.47 -19.29 -1.08
C ARG A 38 2.29 -17.81 -0.79
N PHE A 39 1.90 -17.46 0.43
CA PHE A 39 1.74 -16.07 0.82
C PHE A 39 3.06 -15.29 0.81
N ARG A 40 4.17 -15.88 1.28
CA ARG A 40 5.51 -15.28 1.14
C ARG A 40 5.86 -15.01 -0.31
N ALA A 41 5.60 -15.96 -1.21
CA ALA A 41 5.87 -15.81 -2.63
C ALA A 41 5.01 -14.70 -3.26
N GLU A 42 3.72 -14.62 -2.91
CA GLU A 42 2.83 -13.52 -3.35
C GLU A 42 3.39 -12.15 -2.93
N VAL A 43 3.71 -11.98 -1.64
CA VAL A 43 4.24 -10.71 -1.14
C VAL A 43 5.63 -10.41 -1.73
N PHE A 44 6.45 -11.43 -1.95
CA PHE A 44 7.76 -11.25 -2.59
C PHE A 44 7.60 -10.67 -4.01
N GLN A 45 6.67 -11.19 -4.81
CA GLN A 45 6.37 -10.63 -6.13
C GLN A 45 5.90 -9.18 -6.06
N GLU A 46 5.04 -8.84 -5.10
CA GLU A 46 4.63 -7.44 -4.85
C GLU A 46 5.83 -6.55 -4.49
N THR A 47 6.79 -7.06 -3.71
CA THR A 47 7.99 -6.30 -3.33
C THR A 47 8.99 -6.08 -4.47
N LEU A 48 9.00 -6.89 -5.53
CA LEU A 48 9.89 -6.68 -6.68
C LEU A 48 9.60 -5.34 -7.38
N GLY A 49 8.32 -5.02 -7.59
CA GLY A 49 7.91 -3.73 -8.16
C GLY A 49 8.31 -2.56 -7.25
N LEU A 50 8.09 -2.73 -5.94
CA LEU A 50 8.51 -1.75 -4.93
C LEU A 50 10.03 -1.50 -4.95
N ASP A 51 10.83 -2.56 -5.02
CA ASP A 51 12.30 -2.46 -5.01
C ASP A 51 12.82 -1.76 -6.28
N ALA A 52 12.19 -2.02 -7.42
CA ALA A 52 12.48 -1.30 -8.66
C ALA A 52 12.14 0.19 -8.57
N ASP A 53 11.00 0.54 -7.96
CA ASP A 53 10.59 1.94 -7.75
C ASP A 53 11.52 2.65 -6.75
N LEU A 54 11.92 1.97 -5.68
CA LEU A 54 12.87 2.51 -4.71
C LEU A 54 14.25 2.73 -5.35
N ALA A 55 14.75 1.76 -6.14
CA ALA A 55 16.01 1.90 -6.86
C ALA A 55 15.98 3.06 -7.87
N ARG A 56 14.84 3.27 -8.55
CA ARG A 56 14.65 4.41 -9.45
C ARG A 56 14.70 5.73 -8.69
N LEU A 57 14.03 5.81 -7.54
CA LEU A 57 14.07 6.99 -6.68
C LEU A 57 15.48 7.29 -6.17
N GLU A 58 16.26 6.26 -5.84
CA GLU A 58 17.67 6.40 -5.46
C GLU A 58 18.54 6.92 -6.61
N ALA A 59 18.32 6.42 -7.83
CA ALA A 59 19.00 6.91 -9.02
C ALA A 59 18.64 8.37 -9.34
N GLU A 60 17.36 8.75 -9.19
CA GLU A 60 16.90 10.13 -9.34
C GLU A 60 17.55 11.05 -8.32
N ALA A 61 17.61 10.63 -7.05
CA ALA A 61 18.27 11.38 -5.99
C ALA A 61 19.77 11.54 -6.27
N ALA A 62 20.45 10.48 -6.71
CA ALA A 62 21.88 10.51 -7.03
C ALA A 62 22.21 11.44 -8.20
N ALA A 63 21.32 11.54 -9.20
CA ALA A 63 21.47 12.44 -10.34
C ALA A 63 21.08 13.90 -10.04
N ALA A 64 20.49 14.18 -8.89
CA ALA A 64 20.05 15.51 -8.51
C ALA A 64 21.21 16.40 -8.02
N ASP A 65 20.98 17.71 -7.93
CA ASP A 65 21.94 18.64 -7.33
C ASP A 65 22.11 18.39 -5.82
N SER A 66 23.12 19.01 -5.22
CA SER A 66 23.45 18.82 -3.79
C SER A 66 22.30 19.18 -2.82
N VAL A 67 21.44 20.14 -3.18
CA VAL A 67 20.31 20.56 -2.34
C VAL A 67 19.21 19.50 -2.38
N ALA A 68 18.88 19.02 -3.58
CA ALA A 68 17.92 17.95 -3.78
C ALA A 68 18.42 16.63 -3.16
N GLN A 69 19.70 16.28 -3.32
CA GLN A 69 20.31 15.13 -2.66
C GLN A 69 20.13 15.17 -1.13
N ALA A 70 20.41 16.33 -0.51
CA ALA A 70 20.21 16.53 0.92
C ALA A 70 18.74 16.40 1.35
N ALA A 71 17.80 16.81 0.48
CA ALA A 71 16.37 16.67 0.74
C ALA A 71 15.89 15.21 0.60
N TYR A 72 16.43 14.45 -0.35
CA TYR A 72 16.11 13.03 -0.55
C TYR A 72 16.68 12.11 0.55
N ALA A 73 17.88 12.39 1.05
CA ALA A 73 18.59 11.53 2.00
C ALA A 73 17.73 11.04 3.20
N PRO A 74 17.09 11.91 4.02
CA PRO A 74 16.31 11.46 5.16
C PRO A 74 15.05 10.67 4.78
N VAL A 75 14.52 10.89 3.56
CA VAL A 75 13.36 10.15 3.04
C VAL A 75 13.79 8.75 2.62
N LEU A 76 14.87 8.65 1.83
CA LEU A 76 15.43 7.38 1.39
C LEU A 76 15.86 6.49 2.56
N ASP A 77 16.48 7.06 3.60
CA ASP A 77 16.88 6.29 4.77
C ASP A 77 15.68 5.70 5.53
N ARG A 78 14.58 6.46 5.61
CA ARG A 78 13.31 5.97 6.16
C ARG A 78 12.73 4.85 5.31
N LEU A 79 12.64 5.02 3.98
CA LEU A 79 12.11 4.02 3.06
C LEU A 79 12.92 2.72 3.11
N ARG A 80 14.25 2.80 3.12
CA ARG A 80 15.15 1.65 3.27
C ARG A 80 14.93 0.95 4.62
N ALA A 81 14.77 1.70 5.70
CA ALA A 81 14.49 1.13 7.01
C ALA A 81 13.14 0.40 7.03
N ASP A 82 12.10 1.00 6.45
CA ASP A 82 10.77 0.38 6.37
C ASP A 82 10.78 -0.87 5.48
N ARG A 83 11.51 -0.85 4.37
CA ARG A 83 11.72 -2.03 3.51
C ARG A 83 12.42 -3.17 4.23
N ARG A 84 13.45 -2.88 5.03
CA ARG A 84 14.13 -3.88 5.87
C ARG A 84 13.20 -4.46 6.94
N ARG A 85 12.39 -3.62 7.59
CA ARG A 85 11.39 -4.08 8.57
C ARG A 85 10.35 -4.99 7.93
N LEU A 86 9.88 -4.66 6.73
CA LEU A 86 8.96 -5.49 5.96
C LEU A 86 9.60 -6.83 5.61
N GLN A 87 10.86 -6.85 5.15
CA GLN A 87 11.60 -8.08 4.85
C GLN A 87 11.65 -9.00 6.07
N VAL A 88 12.10 -8.48 7.22
CA VAL A 88 12.18 -9.24 8.47
C VAL A 88 10.82 -9.83 8.84
N ARG A 89 9.73 -9.08 8.60
CA ARG A 89 8.37 -9.57 8.89
C ARG A 89 7.93 -10.70 7.97
N ILE A 90 8.25 -10.61 6.67
CA ILE A 90 7.97 -11.66 5.67
C ILE A 90 8.77 -12.93 6.01
N ASP A 91 10.06 -12.78 6.30
CA ASP A 91 10.96 -13.89 6.67
C ASP A 91 10.54 -14.56 7.98
N SER A 92 9.89 -13.80 8.87
CA SER A 92 9.41 -14.28 10.17
C SER A 92 8.01 -14.91 10.14
N LEU A 93 7.33 -14.97 8.99
CA LEU A 93 6.03 -15.64 8.87
C LEU A 93 6.17 -17.11 9.28
N ARG A 94 5.18 -17.69 9.96
CA ARG A 94 5.19 -19.10 10.40
C ARG A 94 3.76 -19.64 10.40
N PRO A 95 3.57 -20.97 10.36
CA PRO A 95 2.28 -21.59 10.64
C PRO A 95 1.72 -21.12 11.98
N VAL A 96 0.55 -20.52 11.94
CA VAL A 96 -0.23 -20.07 13.10
C VAL A 96 -1.70 -20.43 12.87
N PRO A 97 -2.57 -20.38 13.89
CA PRO A 97 -4.01 -20.56 13.69
C PRO A 97 -4.58 -19.64 12.59
N PRO A 98 -5.57 -20.06 11.79
CA PRO A 98 -6.05 -19.34 10.61
C PRO A 98 -6.43 -17.87 10.88
N VAL A 99 -7.13 -17.60 11.98
CA VAL A 99 -7.52 -16.23 12.35
C VAL A 99 -6.31 -15.33 12.57
N GLN A 100 -5.26 -15.86 13.19
CA GLN A 100 -4.01 -15.13 13.39
C GLN A 100 -3.27 -14.95 12.06
N PHE A 101 -3.27 -15.99 11.21
CA PHE A 101 -2.62 -15.93 9.91
C PHE A 101 -3.29 -14.88 9.00
N ASP A 102 -4.61 -14.82 8.97
CA ASP A 102 -5.34 -13.81 8.19
C ASP A 102 -5.09 -12.38 8.70
N SER A 103 -5.02 -12.20 10.02
CA SER A 103 -4.61 -10.90 10.60
C SER A 103 -3.19 -10.50 10.17
N VAL A 104 -2.25 -11.46 10.19
CA VAL A 104 -0.88 -11.24 9.73
C VAL A 104 -0.86 -10.92 8.23
N ARG A 105 -1.61 -11.65 7.40
CA ARG A 105 -1.71 -11.40 5.95
C ARG A 105 -2.20 -10.00 5.66
N THR A 106 -3.31 -9.59 6.26
CA THR A 106 -3.86 -8.23 6.11
C THR A 106 -2.86 -7.18 6.57
N SER A 107 -2.16 -7.43 7.68
CA SER A 107 -1.19 -6.48 8.22
C SER A 107 0.06 -6.34 7.35
N VAL A 108 0.56 -7.43 6.77
CA VAL A 108 1.70 -7.43 5.84
C VAL A 108 1.31 -6.71 4.54
N ARG A 109 0.17 -7.07 3.93
CA ARG A 109 -0.33 -6.39 2.71
C ARG A 109 -0.51 -4.90 2.93
N ALA A 110 -1.14 -4.50 4.03
CA ALA A 110 -1.30 -3.08 4.38
C ALA A 110 0.05 -2.36 4.64
N GLN A 111 1.10 -3.08 5.04
CA GLN A 111 2.45 -2.50 5.14
C GLN A 111 3.11 -2.37 3.78
N THR A 112 3.01 -3.38 2.91
CA THR A 112 3.49 -3.34 1.53
C THR A 112 2.84 -2.17 0.77
N GLU A 113 1.52 -2.04 0.85
CA GLU A 113 0.77 -0.94 0.21
C GLU A 113 1.20 0.44 0.73
N ARG A 114 1.36 0.59 2.05
CA ARG A 114 1.83 1.85 2.65
C ARG A 114 3.24 2.20 2.21
N LEU A 115 4.13 1.21 2.13
CA LEU A 115 5.51 1.42 1.69
C LEU A 115 5.55 1.78 0.19
N ALA A 116 4.75 1.12 -0.64
CA ALA A 116 4.61 1.47 -2.06
C ALA A 116 4.10 2.90 -2.25
N GLU A 117 3.11 3.30 -1.46
CA GLU A 117 2.62 4.69 -1.47
C GLU A 117 3.69 5.68 -1.01
N ALA A 118 4.45 5.35 0.05
CA ALA A 118 5.53 6.20 0.54
C ALA A 118 6.65 6.38 -0.50
N VAL A 119 7.02 5.31 -1.24
CA VAL A 119 7.99 5.39 -2.34
C VAL A 119 7.46 6.29 -3.46
N ARG A 120 6.18 6.12 -3.87
CA ARG A 120 5.57 6.98 -4.92
C ARG A 120 5.53 8.45 -4.50
N ARG A 121 5.17 8.72 -3.24
CA ARG A 121 5.11 10.07 -2.64
C ARG A 121 6.47 10.75 -2.57
N ALA A 122 7.53 10.00 -2.27
CA ALA A 122 8.83 10.54 -1.90
C ALA A 122 9.43 11.49 -2.94
N ARG A 123 9.23 11.22 -4.24
CA ARG A 123 9.73 12.09 -5.32
C ARG A 123 9.14 13.51 -5.29
N TYR A 124 7.95 13.67 -4.73
CA TYR A 124 7.27 14.97 -4.62
C TYR A 124 7.50 15.58 -3.24
N ASP A 125 7.39 14.78 -2.18
CA ASP A 125 7.56 15.25 -0.79
C ASP A 125 9.00 15.72 -0.52
N ALA A 126 9.99 15.11 -1.19
CA ALA A 126 11.40 15.51 -1.09
C ALA A 126 11.75 16.74 -1.94
N ALA A 127 10.84 17.26 -2.77
CA ALA A 127 11.13 18.42 -3.61
C ALA A 127 11.37 19.69 -2.74
N PRO A 128 12.59 20.26 -2.75
CA PRO A 128 12.93 21.38 -1.88
C PRO A 128 12.36 22.73 -2.38
N THR A 129 12.09 22.84 -3.68
CA THR A 129 11.62 24.05 -4.35
C THR A 129 10.46 23.76 -5.29
N TYR A 130 9.75 24.81 -5.71
CA TYR A 130 8.69 24.69 -6.71
C TYR A 130 9.21 24.14 -8.03
N ASP A 131 10.37 24.58 -8.51
CA ASP A 131 10.93 24.07 -9.77
C ASP A 131 11.26 22.58 -9.69
N ALA A 132 11.80 22.11 -8.57
CA ALA A 132 12.04 20.69 -8.34
C ALA A 132 10.73 19.89 -8.32
N LEU A 133 9.69 20.41 -7.64
CA LEU A 133 8.37 19.80 -7.61
C LEU A 133 7.76 19.76 -9.02
N ARG A 134 7.84 20.87 -9.76
CA ARG A 134 7.32 20.99 -11.12
C ARG A 134 8.01 20.01 -12.05
N ALA A 135 9.33 19.88 -11.99
CA ALA A 135 10.07 18.91 -12.78
C ALA A 135 9.68 17.46 -12.44
N ALA A 136 9.49 17.14 -11.16
CA ALA A 136 9.01 15.81 -10.74
C ALA A 136 7.56 15.55 -11.19
N ALA A 137 6.67 16.53 -11.02
CA ALA A 137 5.26 16.43 -11.41
C ALA A 137 5.07 16.33 -12.91
N VAL A 138 5.80 17.12 -13.72
CA VAL A 138 5.76 17.05 -15.19
C VAL A 138 6.20 15.68 -15.68
N ARG A 139 7.26 15.10 -15.10
CA ARG A 139 7.68 13.72 -15.43
C ARG A 139 6.59 12.71 -15.09
N GLY A 140 6.03 12.76 -13.88
CA GLY A 140 4.96 11.85 -13.47
C GLY A 140 3.69 11.98 -14.34
N LEU A 141 3.30 13.20 -14.71
CA LEU A 141 2.17 13.42 -15.61
C LEU A 141 2.47 12.95 -17.04
N GLY A 142 3.72 13.01 -17.49
CA GLY A 142 4.14 12.42 -18.77
C GLY A 142 4.05 10.89 -18.78
N ASP A 143 4.47 10.23 -17.70
CA ASP A 143 4.30 8.78 -17.54
C ASP A 143 2.80 8.41 -17.55
N LEU A 144 1.96 9.21 -16.90
CA LEU A 144 0.50 9.05 -16.90
C LEU A 144 -0.09 9.19 -18.31
N ASP A 145 0.43 10.08 -19.16
CA ASP A 145 -0.04 10.23 -20.54
C ASP A 145 0.21 8.97 -21.38
N ALA A 146 1.38 8.34 -21.22
CA ALA A 146 1.68 7.07 -21.88
C ALA A 146 0.71 5.97 -21.43
N ARG A 147 0.39 5.93 -20.13
CA ARG A 147 -0.59 4.99 -19.56
C ARG A 147 -2.01 5.27 -20.06
N LEU A 148 -2.40 6.54 -20.16
CA LEU A 148 -3.69 6.97 -20.70
C LEU A 148 -3.85 6.54 -22.16
N ALA A 149 -2.80 6.67 -22.98
CA ALA A 149 -2.82 6.19 -24.37
C ALA A 149 -3.05 4.67 -24.45
N ALA A 150 -2.34 3.89 -23.63
CA ALA A 150 -2.52 2.44 -23.56
C ALA A 150 -3.92 2.04 -23.07
N LEU A 151 -4.43 2.71 -22.03
CA LEU A 151 -5.79 2.50 -21.51
C LEU A 151 -6.85 2.85 -22.55
N ARG A 152 -6.67 3.94 -23.29
CA ARG A 152 -7.59 4.34 -24.37
C ARG A 152 -7.63 3.29 -25.47
N ALA A 153 -6.47 2.80 -25.91
CA ALA A 153 -6.37 1.75 -26.92
C ALA A 153 -6.99 0.42 -26.47
N ALA A 154 -6.93 0.11 -25.17
CA ALA A 154 -7.61 -1.07 -24.63
C ALA A 154 -9.13 -0.85 -24.50
N ALA A 155 -9.56 0.36 -24.12
CA ALA A 155 -10.95 0.72 -23.95
C ALA A 155 -11.74 0.79 -25.26
N THR A 156 -11.09 0.95 -26.43
CA THR A 156 -11.80 0.91 -27.73
C THR A 156 -12.41 -0.45 -28.05
N ALA A 157 -12.03 -1.51 -27.32
CA ALA A 157 -12.66 -2.82 -27.42
C ALA A 157 -13.94 -2.95 -26.55
N ASP A 158 -14.23 -2.00 -25.65
CA ASP A 158 -15.43 -1.98 -24.81
C ASP A 158 -16.63 -1.42 -25.56
N THR A 159 -17.60 -2.29 -25.88
CA THR A 159 -18.84 -1.93 -26.59
C THR A 159 -19.78 -1.03 -25.78
N THR A 160 -19.61 -0.96 -24.45
CA THR A 160 -20.46 -0.13 -23.57
C THR A 160 -20.00 1.33 -23.48
N GLY A 161 -18.79 1.63 -23.98
CA GLY A 161 -18.17 2.96 -23.89
C GLY A 161 -17.97 3.46 -22.45
N ARG A 162 -18.05 2.59 -21.43
CA ARG A 162 -17.87 2.97 -20.03
C ARG A 162 -16.39 3.16 -19.72
N GLN A 163 -15.53 2.26 -20.20
CA GLN A 163 -14.09 2.38 -20.03
C GLN A 163 -13.56 3.64 -20.71
N LEU A 164 -14.01 3.92 -21.94
CA LEU A 164 -13.58 5.12 -22.66
C LEU A 164 -13.94 6.42 -21.92
N ARG A 165 -15.16 6.53 -21.38
CA ARG A 165 -15.57 7.67 -20.56
C ARG A 165 -14.74 7.83 -19.29
N ALA A 166 -14.37 6.72 -18.65
CA ALA A 166 -13.52 6.76 -17.46
C ALA A 166 -12.09 7.22 -17.79
N VAL A 167 -11.54 6.78 -18.93
CA VAL A 167 -10.26 7.25 -19.46
C VAL A 167 -10.31 8.74 -19.81
N ASP A 168 -11.38 9.22 -20.47
CA ASP A 168 -11.57 10.64 -20.78
C ASP A 168 -11.68 11.50 -19.51
N SER A 169 -12.38 11.01 -18.48
CA SER A 169 -12.43 11.69 -17.18
C SER A 169 -11.05 11.78 -16.54
N LEU A 170 -10.24 10.72 -16.60
CA LEU A 170 -8.88 10.72 -16.04
C LEU A 170 -7.98 11.71 -16.80
N ALA A 171 -8.10 11.78 -18.13
CA ALA A 171 -7.39 12.78 -18.94
C ALA A 171 -7.79 14.22 -18.56
N ALA A 172 -9.09 14.47 -18.33
CA ALA A 172 -9.55 15.79 -17.89
C ALA A 172 -9.01 16.17 -16.49
N ASP A 173 -8.90 15.21 -15.56
CA ASP A 173 -8.30 15.45 -14.25
C ASP A 173 -6.79 15.71 -14.33
N ARG A 174 -6.08 15.01 -15.23
CA ARG A 174 -4.68 15.27 -15.56
C ARG A 174 -4.47 16.70 -16.06
N GLU A 175 -5.30 17.18 -16.99
CA GLU A 175 -5.24 18.56 -17.49
C GLU A 175 -5.51 19.59 -16.39
N ARG A 176 -6.51 19.35 -15.52
CA ARG A 176 -6.78 20.21 -14.37
C ARG A 176 -5.58 20.30 -13.43
N LEU A 177 -4.91 19.19 -13.16
CA LEU A 177 -3.72 19.17 -12.31
C LEU A 177 -2.54 19.88 -12.96
N SER A 178 -2.34 19.70 -14.27
CA SER A 178 -1.31 20.43 -15.04
C SER A 178 -1.54 21.94 -15.00
N ALA A 179 -2.78 22.40 -15.22
CA ALA A 179 -3.15 23.81 -15.13
C ALA A 179 -2.89 24.36 -13.72
N ARG A 180 -3.26 23.61 -12.67
CA ARG A 180 -2.99 23.99 -11.29
C ARG A 180 -1.49 24.06 -10.98
N LEU A 181 -0.71 23.12 -11.48
CA LEU A 181 0.75 23.13 -11.34
C LEU A 181 1.31 24.42 -11.93
N GLY A 182 0.91 24.79 -13.15
CA GLY A 182 1.33 26.02 -13.81
C GLY A 182 0.82 27.32 -13.17
N ALA A 183 -0.28 27.25 -12.42
CA ALA A 183 -0.88 28.39 -11.73
C ALA A 183 -0.33 28.59 -10.31
N TYR A 184 0.83 28.01 -9.95
CA TYR A 184 1.44 28.22 -8.65
C TYR A 184 1.56 29.73 -8.38
N PRO A 185 0.86 30.26 -7.37
CA PRO A 185 1.00 31.64 -7.02
C PRO A 185 2.40 31.74 -6.40
N ASP A 186 3.30 32.46 -7.07
CA ASP A 186 4.68 32.67 -6.63
C ASP A 186 4.72 33.59 -5.40
N THR A 187 4.04 33.18 -4.33
CA THR A 187 3.71 33.97 -3.16
C THR A 187 4.26 33.29 -1.92
N SER A 188 5.47 33.70 -1.53
CA SER A 188 6.19 33.35 -0.29
C SER A 188 6.49 31.85 -0.06
N ALA A 189 7.66 31.57 0.53
CA ALA A 189 8.08 30.21 0.91
C ALA A 189 7.09 29.49 1.86
N ALA A 190 6.24 30.23 2.57
CA ALA A 190 5.23 29.66 3.48
C ALA A 190 4.09 28.92 2.75
N GLN A 191 3.81 29.26 1.49
CA GLN A 191 2.74 28.62 0.71
C GLN A 191 3.21 27.38 -0.06
N PHE A 192 4.52 27.19 -0.18
CA PHE A 192 5.07 26.07 -0.92
C PHE A 192 4.72 24.70 -0.28
N PRO A 193 4.87 24.47 1.04
CA PRO A 193 4.52 23.18 1.64
C PRO A 193 3.08 22.71 1.41
N PRO A 194 2.02 23.53 1.66
CA PRO A 194 0.65 23.11 1.39
C PRO A 194 0.38 22.93 -0.12
N PHE A 195 1.01 23.73 -0.98
CA PHE A 195 0.89 23.53 -2.43
C PHE A 195 1.53 22.20 -2.86
N ARG A 196 2.74 21.90 -2.39
CA ARG A 196 3.45 20.64 -2.64
C ARG A 196 2.63 19.44 -2.21
N GLN A 197 2.05 19.47 -1.01
CA GLN A 197 1.16 18.42 -0.53
C GLN A 197 -0.01 18.22 -1.50
N SER A 198 -0.66 19.30 -1.92
CA SER A 198 -1.83 19.18 -2.77
C SER A 198 -1.51 18.72 -4.20
N ILE A 199 -0.37 19.10 -4.77
CA ILE A 199 0.10 18.55 -6.05
C ILE A 199 0.44 17.06 -5.89
N THR A 200 1.15 16.69 -4.83
CA THR A 200 1.51 15.29 -4.53
C THR A 200 0.27 14.41 -4.43
N ASP A 201 -0.70 14.79 -3.60
CA ASP A 201 -1.94 14.05 -3.43
C ASP A 201 -2.75 13.98 -4.74
N GLY A 202 -2.70 15.04 -5.55
CA GLY A 202 -3.30 15.08 -6.88
C GLY A 202 -2.69 14.06 -7.84
N VAL A 203 -1.36 14.03 -7.99
CA VAL A 203 -0.68 13.09 -8.89
C VAL A 203 -0.96 11.65 -8.47
N LEU A 204 -0.87 11.35 -7.17
CA LEU A 204 -1.10 10.00 -6.64
C LEU A 204 -2.55 9.55 -6.77
N ALA A 205 -3.51 10.48 -6.70
CA ALA A 205 -4.90 10.16 -6.99
C ALA A 205 -5.11 9.78 -8.47
N LEU A 206 -4.40 10.44 -9.40
CA LEU A 206 -4.44 10.08 -10.82
C LEU A 206 -3.80 8.70 -11.06
N ASP A 207 -2.63 8.44 -10.47
CA ASP A 207 -1.94 7.16 -10.59
C ASP A 207 -2.81 6.00 -10.10
N ARG A 208 -3.41 6.13 -8.91
CA ARG A 208 -4.32 5.11 -8.36
C ARG A 208 -5.54 4.87 -9.24
N ARG A 209 -6.09 5.92 -9.85
CA ARG A 209 -7.21 5.79 -10.79
C ARG A 209 -6.77 5.10 -12.08
N ALA A 210 -5.57 5.39 -12.58
CA ALA A 210 -5.01 4.71 -13.73
C ALA A 210 -4.75 3.22 -13.44
N ASP A 211 -4.26 2.87 -12.25
CA ASP A 211 -4.08 1.48 -11.81
C ASP A 211 -5.41 0.73 -11.73
N ALA A 212 -6.43 1.35 -11.13
CA ALA A 212 -7.77 0.77 -11.02
C ALA A 212 -8.38 0.51 -12.41
N LEU A 213 -8.24 1.47 -13.34
CA LEU A 213 -8.71 1.30 -14.72
C LEU A 213 -7.95 0.17 -15.44
N ALA A 214 -6.63 0.09 -15.28
CA ALA A 214 -5.84 -0.97 -15.88
C ALA A 214 -6.26 -2.36 -15.36
N ALA A 215 -6.47 -2.48 -14.05
CA ALA A 215 -6.93 -3.72 -13.41
C ALA A 215 -8.31 -4.15 -13.93
N ASP A 216 -9.24 -3.21 -14.08
CA ASP A 216 -10.57 -3.50 -14.63
C ASP A 216 -10.51 -3.89 -16.11
N THR A 217 -9.64 -3.26 -16.91
CA THR A 217 -9.40 -3.65 -18.30
C THR A 217 -8.88 -5.08 -18.42
N THR A 218 -7.95 -5.51 -17.54
CA THR A 218 -7.45 -6.90 -17.54
C THR A 218 -8.52 -7.93 -17.16
N ARG A 219 -9.52 -7.57 -16.34
CA ARG A 219 -10.62 -8.48 -15.97
C ARG A 219 -11.65 -8.66 -17.08
N VAL A 220 -11.79 -7.69 -17.99
CA VAL A 220 -12.80 -7.68 -19.05
C VAL A 220 -12.32 -8.39 -20.32
N ARG A 221 -11.01 -8.56 -20.53
CA ARG A 221 -10.50 -9.39 -21.63
C ARG A 221 -10.78 -10.87 -21.32
N PRO A 222 -11.44 -11.64 -22.22
CA PRO A 222 -11.51 -13.08 -22.07
C PRO A 222 -10.08 -13.64 -22.08
N GLN A 223 -9.76 -14.54 -21.14
CA GLN A 223 -8.53 -15.31 -21.24
C GLN A 223 -8.57 -16.09 -22.56
N PRO A 224 -7.48 -16.11 -23.35
CA PRO A 224 -7.40 -17.04 -24.46
C PRO A 224 -7.51 -18.45 -23.88
N GLU A 225 -8.52 -19.20 -24.29
CA GLU A 225 -8.60 -20.62 -23.99
C GLU A 225 -7.37 -21.30 -24.60
N SER A 226 -6.52 -21.82 -23.73
CA SER A 226 -5.35 -22.65 -24.08
C SER A 226 -5.76 -24.09 -24.30
#